data_AF-A0A431LQQ1-F1
#
_entry.id   AF-A0A431LQQ1-F1
#
_cell.length_a   1.000
_cell.length_b   1.000
_cell.length_c   1.000
_cell.angle_alpha   90.00
_cell.angle_beta   90.00
_cell.angle_gamma   90.00
#
_symmetry.space_group_name_H-M   'P 1'
#
loop_
_entity.id
_entity.type
_entity.pdbx_description
1 polymer ?
#
loop_
_entity_poly.entity_id
_entity_poly.type
_entity_poly.pdbx_seq_one_letter_code
_entity_poly.pdbx_strand_id
1 'polypeptide(L)'
;MEREQNGLTIGAVAKAAGVNVETVRFYQRRALLAEPDKPYGGIRRYGADDVARVRFVKAAQRLGFSLDEIAGLLQLDDGTHCDEARELAEVKLADVRRKLKDLRRIESALAGLVRDCCMSRGKVSCPLIDTLQKQ
;
A
#
# COMPACT_ATOMS: atom_id res chain seq x y z
N MET A 1 27.70 -29.22 -4.37
CA MET A 1 26.91 -29.27 -3.12
C MET A 1 25.46 -29.03 -3.50
N GLU A 2 24.66 -30.09 -3.54
CA GLU A 2 23.21 -30.08 -3.78
C GLU A 2 22.44 -29.84 -2.49
N ARG A 3 21.41 -28.97 -2.55
CA ARG A 3 20.22 -28.75 -1.67
C ARG A 3 19.63 -27.39 -2.12
N GLU A 4 18.42 -27.16 -2.61
CA GLU A 4 17.15 -27.89 -2.67
C GLU A 4 16.35 -27.41 -3.88
N GLN A 5 16.16 -28.28 -4.89
CA GLN A 5 15.16 -28.08 -5.94
C GLN A 5 13.77 -28.41 -5.38
N ASN A 6 13.20 -27.51 -4.59
CA ASN A 6 11.76 -27.52 -4.40
C ASN A 6 11.22 -26.11 -4.17
N GLY A 7 11.31 -25.28 -5.21
CA GLY A 7 10.70 -23.96 -5.20
C GLY A 7 9.22 -24.04 -4.80
N LEU A 8 8.78 -23.03 -4.06
CA LEU A 8 7.42 -22.91 -3.58
C LEU A 8 6.47 -22.79 -4.78
N THR A 9 5.24 -23.29 -4.62
CA THR A 9 4.17 -22.96 -5.56
C THR A 9 3.69 -21.53 -5.29
N ILE A 10 2.97 -20.93 -6.24
CA ILE A 10 2.40 -19.59 -6.03
C ILE A 10 1.49 -19.52 -4.78
N GLY A 11 0.78 -20.60 -4.47
CA GLY A 11 -0.04 -20.71 -3.25
C GLY A 11 0.81 -20.76 -1.98
N ALA A 12 1.96 -21.45 -2.03
CA ALA A 12 2.87 -21.51 -0.89
C ALA A 12 3.60 -20.17 -0.67
N VAL A 13 3.97 -19.46 -1.74
CA VAL A 13 4.49 -18.07 -1.65
C VAL A 13 3.45 -17.15 -1.03
N ALA A 14 2.22 -17.19 -1.55
CA ALA A 14 1.11 -16.37 -1.04
C ALA A 14 0.90 -16.61 0.47
N LYS A 15 0.83 -17.88 0.89
CA LYS A 15 0.73 -18.26 2.30
C LYS A 15 1.92 -17.75 3.12
N ALA A 16 3.15 -17.95 2.65
CA ALA A 16 4.36 -17.53 3.36
C ALA A 16 4.47 -16.01 3.50
N ALA A 17 4.01 -15.24 2.52
CA ALA A 17 3.97 -13.77 2.58
C ALA A 17 2.69 -13.22 3.25
N GLY A 18 1.73 -14.08 3.57
CA GLY A 18 0.44 -13.71 4.16
C GLY A 18 -0.41 -12.85 3.22
N VAL A 19 -0.42 -13.17 1.93
CA VAL A 19 -1.26 -12.54 0.90
C VAL A 19 -2.10 -13.60 0.19
N ASN A 20 -3.07 -13.20 -0.61
CA ASN A 20 -3.77 -14.13 -1.50
C ASN A 20 -2.97 -14.35 -2.81
N VAL A 21 -3.33 -15.39 -3.55
CA VAL A 21 -2.66 -15.74 -4.82
C VAL A 21 -2.86 -14.64 -5.86
N GLU A 22 -4.02 -13.98 -5.87
CA GLU A 22 -4.33 -12.87 -6.76
C GLU A 22 -3.37 -11.68 -6.56
N THR A 23 -2.93 -11.43 -5.33
CA THR A 23 -1.96 -10.38 -4.99
C THR A 23 -0.59 -10.70 -5.58
N VAL A 24 -0.14 -11.96 -5.47
CA VAL A 24 1.12 -12.40 -6.10
C VAL A 24 1.05 -12.20 -7.62
N ARG A 25 -0.06 -12.64 -8.25
CA ARG A 25 -0.30 -12.43 -9.69
C ARG A 25 -0.39 -10.94 -10.05
N PHE A 26 -0.96 -10.13 -9.17
CA PHE A 26 -1.07 -8.69 -9.37
C PHE A 26 0.29 -8.02 -9.37
N TYR A 27 1.18 -8.38 -8.44
CA TYR A 27 2.55 -7.89 -8.42
C TYR A 27 3.34 -8.32 -9.65
N GLN A 28 3.12 -9.53 -10.18
CA GLN A 28 3.70 -9.97 -11.44
C GLN A 28 3.25 -9.10 -12.62
N ARG A 29 1.94 -8.84 -12.76
CA ARG A 29 1.41 -7.96 -13.82
C ARG A 29 1.93 -6.52 -13.73
N ARG A 30 2.29 -6.07 -12.53
CA ARG A 30 2.87 -4.74 -12.27
C ARG A 30 4.40 -4.74 -12.32
N ALA A 31 5.04 -5.85 -12.74
CA ALA A 31 6.49 -6.02 -12.79
C ALA A 31 7.21 -5.83 -11.44
N LEU A 32 6.49 -5.94 -10.32
CA LEU A 32 7.04 -5.85 -8.96
C LEU A 32 7.59 -7.18 -8.47
N LEU A 33 7.21 -8.28 -9.12
CA LEU A 33 7.70 -9.63 -8.85
C LEU A 33 7.95 -10.31 -10.18
N ALA A 34 9.08 -11.01 -10.32
CA ALA A 34 9.35 -11.79 -11.52
C ALA A 34 8.29 -12.90 -11.68
N GLU A 35 7.90 -13.19 -12.92
CA GLU A 35 7.11 -14.37 -13.23
C GLU A 35 8.08 -15.48 -13.66
N PRO A 36 8.25 -16.55 -12.87
CA PRO A 36 9.16 -17.63 -13.23
C PRO A 36 8.67 -18.35 -14.48
N ASP A 37 9.61 -18.94 -15.22
CA ASP A 37 9.30 -19.81 -16.34
C ASP A 37 8.41 -20.97 -15.91
N LYS A 38 7.49 -21.32 -16.80
CA LYS A 38 6.62 -22.48 -16.61
C LYS A 38 7.25 -23.68 -17.33
N PRO A 39 7.83 -24.65 -16.62
CA PRO A 39 8.34 -25.86 -17.25
C PRO A 39 7.21 -26.61 -17.97
N TYR A 40 7.55 -27.29 -19.07
CA TYR A 40 6.58 -28.03 -19.88
C TYR A 40 5.83 -29.06 -19.03
N GLY A 41 4.49 -29.02 -19.05
CA GLY A 41 3.64 -29.89 -18.22
C GLY A 41 3.72 -29.65 -16.70
N GLY A 42 4.47 -28.63 -16.25
CA GLY A 42 4.75 -28.38 -14.84
C GLY A 42 4.09 -27.12 -14.27
N ILE A 43 4.44 -26.83 -13.02
CA ILE A 43 4.02 -25.65 -12.28
C ILE A 43 5.21 -24.72 -12.04
N ARG A 44 4.93 -23.42 -11.99
CA ARG A 44 5.93 -22.40 -11.64
C ARG A 44 6.44 -22.60 -10.22
N ARG A 45 7.74 -22.35 -10.05
CA ARG A 45 8.49 -22.53 -8.81
C ARG A 45 9.12 -21.20 -8.41
N TYR A 46 9.00 -20.87 -7.13
CA TYR A 46 9.47 -19.61 -6.56
C TYR A 46 10.49 -19.86 -5.44
N GLY A 47 11.45 -18.97 -5.30
CA GLY A 47 12.49 -19.01 -4.28
C GLY A 47 12.11 -18.31 -2.98
N ALA A 48 13.03 -18.33 -2.02
CA ALA A 48 12.91 -17.55 -0.79
C ALA A 48 12.89 -16.04 -1.05
N ASP A 49 13.66 -15.60 -2.06
CA ASP A 49 13.76 -14.19 -2.45
C ASP A 49 12.42 -13.65 -2.98
N ASP A 50 11.64 -14.48 -3.68
CA ASP A 50 10.29 -14.11 -4.11
C ASP A 50 9.37 -13.84 -2.92
N VAL A 51 9.47 -14.65 -1.86
CA VAL A 51 8.70 -14.45 -0.62
C VAL A 51 9.13 -13.16 0.07
N ALA A 52 10.44 -12.90 0.16
CA ALA A 52 10.98 -11.67 0.74
C ALA A 52 10.48 -10.45 -0.05
N ARG A 53 10.52 -10.51 -1.38
CA ARG A 53 10.05 -9.46 -2.29
C ARG A 53 8.56 -9.18 -2.13
N VAL A 54 7.70 -10.21 -2.04
CA VAL A 54 6.26 -10.02 -1.80
C VAL A 54 6.01 -9.37 -0.43
N ARG A 55 6.77 -9.76 0.61
CA ARG A 55 6.67 -9.14 1.95
C ARG A 55 7.11 -7.67 1.92
N PHE A 56 8.17 -7.36 1.19
CA PHE A 56 8.65 -5.99 0.98
C PHE A 56 7.57 -5.11 0.34
N VAL A 57 7.04 -5.53 -0.81
CA VAL A 57 5.99 -4.80 -1.53
C VAL A 57 4.77 -4.57 -0.63
N LYS A 58 4.34 -5.59 0.10
CA LYS A 58 3.22 -5.49 1.05
C LYS A 58 3.49 -4.50 2.17
N ALA A 59 4.70 -4.49 2.74
CA ALA A 59 5.07 -3.57 3.80
C ALA A 59 5.10 -2.12 3.31
N ALA A 60 5.68 -1.88 2.13
CA ALA A 60 5.72 -0.54 1.54
C ALA A 60 4.31 -0.02 1.17
N GLN A 61 3.42 -0.86 0.64
CA GLN A 61 2.03 -0.47 0.41
C GLN A 61 1.31 -0.06 1.71
N ARG A 62 1.58 -0.75 2.83
CA ARG A 62 1.01 -0.40 4.14
C ARG A 62 1.46 0.97 4.64
N LEU A 63 2.66 1.41 4.24
CA LEU A 63 3.19 2.75 4.55
C LEU A 63 2.67 3.84 3.59
N GLY A 64 1.84 3.46 2.60
CA GLY A 64 1.24 4.40 1.67
C GLY A 64 2.10 4.72 0.45
N PHE A 65 3.12 3.90 0.18
CA PHE A 65 3.83 3.98 -1.09
C PHE A 65 2.96 3.49 -2.25
N SER A 66 3.01 4.21 -3.37
CA SER A 66 2.43 3.80 -4.64
C SER A 66 3.23 2.64 -5.22
N LEU A 67 2.66 1.90 -6.17
CA LEU A 67 3.41 0.81 -6.79
C LEU A 67 4.64 1.29 -7.57
N ASP A 68 4.59 2.49 -8.13
CA ASP A 68 5.70 3.07 -8.88
C ASP A 68 6.85 3.44 -7.94
N GLU A 69 6.54 4.01 -6.76
CA GLU A 69 7.54 4.27 -5.72
C GLU A 69 8.14 2.97 -5.19
N ILE A 70 7.33 1.92 -5.04
CA ILE A 70 7.81 0.59 -4.61
C ILE A 70 8.72 -0.02 -5.67
N ALA A 71 8.43 0.15 -6.95
CA ALA A 71 9.33 -0.29 -8.02
C ALA A 71 10.69 0.40 -7.92
N GLY A 72 10.70 1.71 -7.65
CA GLY A 72 11.93 2.47 -7.36
C GLY A 72 12.68 1.89 -6.17
N LEU A 73 12.01 1.70 -5.03
CA LEU A 73 12.63 1.12 -3.83
C LEU A 73 13.20 -0.30 -4.07
N LEU A 74 12.57 -1.12 -4.90
CA LEU A 74 13.05 -2.46 -5.25
C LEU A 74 14.31 -2.46 -6.12
N GLN A 75 14.64 -1.35 -6.79
CA GLN A 75 15.90 -1.18 -7.53
C GLN A 75 17.06 -0.82 -6.59
N LEU A 76 16.77 -0.29 -5.40
CA LEU A 76 17.74 0.17 -4.40
C LEU A 76 18.12 -0.93 -3.38
N ASP A 77 17.58 -2.14 -3.54
CA ASP A 77 17.71 -3.27 -2.61
C ASP A 77 19.08 -3.99 -2.67
N ASP A 78 20.04 -3.46 -3.44
CA ASP A 78 21.43 -3.95 -3.48
C ASP A 78 22.30 -3.43 -2.32
N GLY A 79 21.71 -2.60 -1.45
CA GLY A 79 22.34 -2.07 -0.23
C GLY A 79 23.26 -0.87 -0.45
N THR A 80 23.40 -0.39 -1.68
CA THR A 80 24.30 0.74 -2.00
C THR A 80 23.60 2.10 -2.04
N HIS A 81 22.27 2.11 -2.01
CA HIS A 81 21.44 3.30 -2.25
C HIS A 81 20.62 3.76 -1.03
N CYS A 82 21.23 3.76 0.16
CA CYS A 82 20.55 4.14 1.40
C CYS A 82 20.04 5.59 1.37
N ASP A 83 20.78 6.51 0.76
CA ASP A 83 20.39 7.92 0.65
C ASP A 83 19.14 8.12 -0.25
N GLU A 84 19.06 7.43 -1.39
CA GLU A 84 17.89 7.50 -2.29
C GLU A 84 16.64 6.92 -1.63
N ALA A 85 16.78 5.82 -0.88
CA ALA A 85 15.69 5.24 -0.11
C ALA A 85 15.21 6.20 1.00
N ARG A 86 16.14 6.94 1.64
CA ARG A 86 15.81 7.98 2.62
C ARG A 86 15.01 9.11 1.97
N GLU A 87 15.44 9.61 0.82
CA GLU A 87 14.75 10.69 0.10
C GLU A 87 13.31 10.32 -0.25
N LEU A 88 13.08 9.11 -0.77
CA LEU A 88 11.73 8.60 -1.05
C LEU A 88 10.88 8.52 0.22
N ALA A 89 11.45 8.09 1.33
CA ALA A 89 10.77 8.03 2.61
C ALA A 89 10.43 9.43 3.16
N GLU A 90 11.32 10.41 3.00
CA GLU A 90 11.11 11.80 3.41
C GLU A 90 9.97 12.46 2.62
N VAL A 91 9.93 12.25 1.30
CA VAL A 91 8.82 12.70 0.44
C VAL A 91 7.51 12.08 0.90
N LYS A 92 7.48 10.76 1.13
CA LYS A 92 6.28 10.07 1.61
C LYS A 92 5.82 10.60 2.98
N LEU A 93 6.77 10.86 3.87
CA LEU A 93 6.48 11.40 5.20
C LEU A 93 5.87 12.81 5.12
N ALA A 94 6.39 13.66 4.23
CA ALA A 94 5.83 15.00 3.98
C ALA A 94 4.39 14.91 3.46
N ASP A 95 4.12 13.98 2.53
CA ASP A 95 2.78 13.73 1.99
C ASP A 95 1.80 13.25 3.06
N VAL A 96 2.22 12.32 3.92
CA VAL A 96 1.40 11.84 5.05
C VAL A 96 1.08 12.99 6.01
N ARG A 97 2.07 13.82 6.35
CA ARG A 97 1.89 14.99 7.22
C ARG A 97 0.92 16.00 6.61
N ARG A 98 0.97 16.23 5.30
CA ARG A 98 0.02 17.10 4.58
C ARG A 98 -1.40 16.55 4.67
N LYS A 99 -1.59 15.26 4.34
CA LYS A 99 -2.91 14.60 4.44
C LYS A 99 -3.48 14.64 5.85
N LEU A 100 -2.66 14.43 6.88
CA LEU A 100 -3.10 14.53 8.28
C LEU A 100 -3.59 15.94 8.63
N LYS A 101 -2.89 16.97 8.14
CA LYS A 101 -3.32 18.37 8.34
C LYS A 101 -4.67 18.65 7.69
N ASP A 102 -4.87 18.17 6.46
CA ASP A 102 -6.13 18.35 5.73
C ASP A 102 -7.28 17.58 6.42
N LEU A 103 -7.04 16.33 6.81
CA LEU A 103 -8.01 15.52 7.54
C LEU A 103 -8.41 16.14 8.87
N ARG A 104 -7.47 16.71 9.64
CA ARG A 104 -7.78 17.44 10.88
C ARG A 104 -8.63 18.68 10.63
N ARG A 105 -8.42 19.39 9.51
CA ARG A 105 -9.24 20.53 9.12
C ARG A 105 -10.68 20.10 8.80
N ILE A 106 -10.83 19.02 8.04
CA ILE A 106 -12.14 18.44 7.71
C ILE A 106 -12.85 17.95 8.97
N GLU A 107 -12.15 17.22 9.84
CA GLU A 107 -12.66 16.76 11.14
C GLU A 107 -13.18 17.92 11.98
N SER A 108 -12.38 18.99 12.10
CA SER A 108 -12.78 20.18 12.88
C SER A 108 -14.02 20.86 12.31
N ALA A 109 -14.14 20.95 10.98
CA ALA A 109 -15.31 21.52 10.31
C ALA A 109 -16.55 20.65 10.55
N LEU A 110 -16.45 19.33 10.37
CA LEU A 110 -17.54 18.39 10.62
C LEU A 110 -17.97 18.40 12.08
N ALA A 111 -17.02 18.43 13.03
CA ALA A 111 -17.32 18.52 14.46
C ALA A 111 -18.05 19.83 14.81
N GLY A 112 -17.70 20.95 14.16
CA GLY A 112 -18.43 22.21 14.26
C GLY A 112 -19.89 22.06 13.81
N LEU A 113 -20.10 21.58 12.59
CA LEU A 113 -21.43 21.40 12.01
C LEU A 113 -22.32 20.46 12.84
N VAL A 114 -21.76 19.37 13.39
CA VAL A 114 -22.49 18.45 14.27
C VAL A 114 -22.93 19.14 15.56
N ARG A 115 -22.05 19.94 16.20
CA ARG A 115 -22.41 20.70 17.40
C ARG A 115 -23.53 21.70 17.13
N ASP A 116 -23.43 22.46 16.05
CA ASP A 116 -24.40 23.50 15.69
C ASP A 116 -25.77 22.89 15.37
N CYS A 117 -25.79 21.71 14.71
CA CYS A 117 -26.99 20.95 14.46
C CYS A 117 -27.69 20.52 15.77
N CYS A 118 -26.94 19.97 16.74
CA CYS A 118 -27.50 19.54 18.03
C CYS A 118 -28.08 20.69 18.89
N MET A 119 -27.65 21.94 18.65
CA MET A 119 -28.13 23.11 19.40
C MET A 119 -29.42 23.70 18.83
N SER A 120 -29.80 23.36 17.60
CA SER A 120 -31.06 23.78 16.99
C SER A 120 -32.25 22.95 17.51
N ARG A 121 -33.22 23.59 18.19
CA ARG A 121 -34.51 22.98 18.60
C ARG A 121 -35.66 23.54 17.77
N GLY A 122 -36.46 22.66 17.14
CA GLY A 122 -37.69 23.00 16.41
C GLY A 122 -37.64 22.71 14.89
N LYS A 123 -38.63 23.19 14.13
CA LYS A 123 -38.58 23.24 12.65
C LYS A 123 -37.61 24.34 12.22
N VAL A 124 -36.31 24.10 12.32
CA VAL A 124 -35.27 25.02 11.84
C VAL A 124 -34.51 24.32 10.73
N SER A 125 -34.21 25.05 9.64
CA SER A 125 -33.37 24.53 8.55
C SER A 125 -32.06 24.04 9.15
N CYS A 126 -31.69 22.80 8.84
CA CYS A 126 -30.50 22.18 9.41
C CYS A 126 -29.26 23.01 9.00
N PRO A 127 -28.53 23.63 9.94
CA PRO A 127 -27.37 24.47 9.61
C PRO A 127 -26.30 23.72 8.80
N LEU A 128 -26.24 22.40 8.97
CA LEU A 128 -25.37 21.50 8.21
C LEU A 128 -25.79 21.40 6.74
N ILE A 129 -27.09 21.29 6.45
CA ILE A 129 -27.61 21.25 5.06
C ILE A 129 -27.45 22.61 4.40
N ASP A 130 -27.77 23.70 5.10
CA ASP A 130 -27.61 25.07 4.63
C ASP A 130 -26.15 25.40 4.26
N THR A 131 -25.18 24.91 5.04
CA THR A 131 -23.75 25.14 4.77
C THR A 131 -23.25 24.36 3.56
N LEU A 132 -23.73 23.13 3.37
CA LEU A 132 -23.36 22.29 2.22
C LEU A 132 -24.00 22.76 0.90
N GLN A 133 -25.15 23.43 0.95
CA GLN A 133 -25.83 23.98 -0.25
C GLN A 133 -25.25 25.33 -0.71
N LYS A 134 -24.40 25.98 0.10
CA LYS A 134 -23.80 27.29 -0.18
C LYS A 134 -22.34 27.21 -0.66
N GLN A 135 -21.79 26.01 -0.83
CA GLN A 135 -20.50 25.77 -1.49
C GLN A 135 -20.71 25.39 -2.95
#